data_AF-A0ABD1A7I0-F1
#
_entry.id   AF-A0ABD1A7I0-F1
#
_cell.length_a   1.000
_cell.length_b   1.000
_cell.length_c   1.000
_cell.angle_alpha   90.00
_cell.angle_beta   90.00
_cell.angle_gamma   90.00
#
_symmetry.space_group_name_H-M   'P 1'
#
loop_
_entity.id
_entity.type
_entity.pdbx_description
1 polymer ?
#
loop_
_entity_poly.entity_id
_entity_poly.type
_entity_poly.pdbx_seq_one_letter_code
_entity_poly.pdbx_strand_id
1 'polypeptide(L)'
;MPLTVSQRLGMITLQSSRVLIGLADKSVPKPEGRVENIPIKVGGCWILTDFVILDLDDDTQGLILGRPFLATTHSSINVPKGRITLCFKKTFMKFYIGNQVKMPTMDGQTFWVD
;
A
#
# COMPACT_ATOMS: atom_id res chain seq x y z
N MET A 1 -2.65 -1.75 -5.70
CA MET A 1 -3.06 -0.34 -5.54
C MET A 1 -4.33 -0.15 -6.34
N PRO A 2 -5.36 0.50 -5.78
CA PRO A 2 -6.59 0.79 -6.51
C PRO A 2 -6.34 1.67 -7.74
N LEU A 3 -7.08 1.43 -8.83
CA LEU A 3 -6.99 2.21 -10.06
C LEU A 3 -7.23 3.71 -9.80
N THR A 4 -8.23 4.04 -9.00
CA THR A 4 -8.56 5.43 -8.65
C THR A 4 -7.43 6.16 -7.94
N VAL A 5 -6.71 5.49 -7.04
CA VAL A 5 -5.51 6.05 -6.38
C VAL A 5 -4.41 6.29 -7.41
N SER A 6 -4.18 5.36 -8.34
CA SER A 6 -3.15 5.54 -9.38
C SER A 6 -3.45 6.72 -10.31
N GLN A 7 -4.72 6.92 -10.66
CA GLN A 7 -5.18 8.03 -11.49
C GLN A 7 -4.99 9.37 -10.77
N ARG A 8 -5.35 9.45 -9.47
CA ARG A 8 -5.13 10.66 -8.64
C ARG A 8 -3.65 11.02 -8.51
N LEU A 9 -2.76 10.02 -8.51
CA LEU A 9 -1.31 10.21 -8.50
C LEU A 9 -0.74 10.58 -9.89
N GLY A 10 -1.58 10.69 -10.93
CA GLY A 10 -1.15 11.06 -12.27
C GLY A 10 -0.39 9.95 -13.01
N MET A 11 -0.59 8.68 -12.62
CA MET A 11 0.04 7.54 -13.29
C MET A 11 -0.63 7.28 -14.64
N ILE A 12 -0.09 7.90 -15.69
CA ILE A 12 -0.65 7.83 -17.05
C ILE A 12 -0.27 6.55 -17.82
N THR A 13 0.85 5.92 -17.48
CA THR A 13 1.37 4.75 -18.21
C THR A 13 1.58 3.59 -17.25
N LEU A 14 0.74 2.57 -17.37
CA LEU A 14 0.88 1.31 -16.66
C LEU A 14 1.63 0.31 -17.55
N GLN A 15 2.60 -0.40 -16.99
CA GLN A 15 3.23 -1.51 -17.70
C GLN A 15 2.27 -2.70 -17.72
N SER A 16 2.22 -3.41 -18.85
CA SER A 16 1.49 -4.68 -18.93
C SER A 16 2.00 -5.66 -17.87
N SER A 17 1.08 -6.30 -17.16
CA SER A 17 1.38 -7.24 -16.08
C SER A 17 0.75 -8.59 -16.41
N ARG A 18 1.51 -9.67 -16.25
CA ARG A 18 1.02 -11.06 -16.32
C ARG A 18 0.84 -11.68 -14.93
N VAL A 19 0.82 -10.85 -13.89
CA VAL A 19 0.64 -11.30 -12.52
C VAL A 19 -0.82 -11.74 -12.33
N LEU A 20 -1.01 -12.90 -11.71
CA LEU A 20 -2.32 -13.34 -11.23
C LEU A 20 -2.40 -13.03 -9.74
N ILE A 21 -3.48 -12.37 -9.33
CA ILE A 21 -3.74 -12.02 -7.93
C ILE A 21 -5.01 -12.76 -7.51
N GLY A 22 -4.88 -13.66 -6.54
CA GLY A 22 -6.03 -14.25 -5.85
C GLY A 22 -6.31 -13.46 -4.58
N LEU A 23 -7.56 -13.01 -4.43
CA LEU A 23 -8.04 -12.36 -3.21
C LEU A 23 -8.59 -13.40 -2.22
N ALA A 24 -8.80 -12.98 -0.97
CA ALA A 24 -9.25 -13.89 0.10
C ALA A 24 -10.70 -14.39 -0.10
N ASP A 25 -11.49 -13.64 -0.85
CA ASP A 25 -12.84 -14.01 -1.31
C ASP A 25 -12.81 -14.99 -2.50
N LYS A 26 -11.61 -15.42 -2.92
CA LYS A 26 -11.33 -16.30 -4.06
C LYS A 26 -11.56 -15.67 -5.43
N SER A 27 -11.84 -14.37 -5.49
CA SER A 27 -11.84 -13.65 -6.76
C SER A 27 -10.41 -13.53 -7.31
N VAL A 28 -10.32 -13.43 -8.64
CA VAL A 28 -9.04 -13.27 -9.35
C VAL A 28 -9.15 -12.05 -10.25
N PRO A 29 -9.08 -10.83 -9.68
CA PRO A 29 -9.20 -9.60 -10.45
C PRO A 29 -8.08 -9.52 -11.48
N LYS A 30 -8.44 -9.08 -12.68
CA LYS A 30 -7.48 -8.80 -13.74
C LYS A 30 -6.73 -7.51 -13.39
N PRO A 31 -5.39 -7.50 -13.40
CA PRO A 31 -4.66 -6.26 -13.26
C PRO A 31 -4.80 -5.34 -14.46
N GLU A 32 -4.96 -4.05 -14.18
CA GLU A 32 -4.86 -2.98 -15.18
C GLU A 32 -3.40 -2.76 -15.62
N GLY A 33 -2.46 -3.08 -14.73
CA GLY A 33 -1.04 -3.10 -15.04
C GLY A 33 -0.20 -3.07 -13.78
N ARG A 34 1.06 -2.66 -13.94
CA ARG A 34 1.98 -2.46 -12.82
C ARG A 34 2.78 -1.17 -13.00
N VAL A 35 3.22 -0.63 -11.87
CA VAL A 35 4.16 0.49 -11.78
C VAL A 35 5.31 0.06 -10.91
N GLU A 36 6.52 0.46 -11.26
CA GLU A 36 7.75 0.07 -10.58
C GLU A 36 8.47 1.31 -10.04
N ASN A 37 9.24 1.12 -8.97
CA ASN A 37 10.08 2.15 -8.37
C ASN A 37 9.33 3.43 -7.94
N ILE A 38 8.11 3.27 -7.43
CA ILE A 38 7.34 4.41 -6.92
C ILE A 38 7.84 4.77 -5.51
N PRO A 39 8.33 6.00 -5.28
CA PRO A 39 8.76 6.42 -3.96
C PRO A 39 7.53 6.67 -3.07
N ILE A 40 7.39 5.88 -2.01
CA ILE A 40 6.41 6.14 -0.97
C ILE A 40 7.08 6.62 0.30
N LYS A 41 6.46 7.60 0.96
CA LYS A 41 6.93 8.10 2.25
C LYS A 41 6.18 7.39 3.36
N VAL A 42 6.91 6.59 4.15
CA VAL A 42 6.37 5.95 5.34
C VAL A 42 7.14 6.50 6.54
N GLY A 43 6.42 7.16 7.45
CA GLY A 43 7.04 7.96 8.51
C GLY A 43 7.99 9.03 7.93
N GLY A 44 9.29 8.89 8.20
CA GLY A 44 10.34 9.77 7.70
C GLY A 44 11.16 9.20 6.52
N CYS A 45 10.85 7.99 6.06
CA CYS A 45 11.66 7.29 5.05
C CYS A 45 10.96 7.25 3.69
N TRP A 46 11.74 7.50 2.64
CA TRP A 46 11.34 7.23 1.26
C TRP A 46 11.77 5.81 0.86
N ILE A 47 10.81 5.00 0.43
CA ILE A 47 11.00 3.60 0.05
C ILE A 47 10.45 3.43 -1.36
N LEU A 48 11.29 2.96 -2.28
CA LEU A 48 10.84 2.59 -3.62
C LEU A 48 10.04 1.29 -3.54
N THR A 49 8.85 1.30 -4.11
CA THR A 49 7.91 0.17 -4.06
C THR A 49 7.26 -0.01 -5.42
N ASP A 50 7.08 -1.28 -5.80
CA ASP A 50 6.35 -1.65 -7.00
C ASP A 50 4.90 -1.95 -6.63
N PHE A 51 3.96 -1.56 -7.49
CA PHE A 51 2.53 -1.81 -7.31
C PHE A 51 1.93 -2.47 -8.53
N VAL A 52 1.08 -3.47 -8.27
CA VAL A 52 0.10 -3.94 -9.25
C VAL A 52 -1.16 -3.09 -9.09
N ILE A 53 -1.68 -2.59 -10.21
CA ILE A 53 -2.91 -1.78 -10.26
C ILE A 53 -4.10 -2.69 -10.51
N LEU A 54 -5.12 -2.59 -9.67
CA LEU A 54 -6.36 -3.34 -9.77
C LEU A 54 -7.52 -2.34 -9.86
N ASP A 55 -8.46 -2.61 -10.76
CA ASP A 55 -9.77 -1.97 -10.75
C ASP A 55 -10.65 -2.72 -9.75
N LEU A 56 -10.89 -2.09 -8.60
CA LEU A 56 -11.67 -2.63 -7.49
C LEU A 56 -12.75 -1.58 -7.17
N ASP A 57 -13.87 -2.01 -6.60
CA ASP A 57 -14.97 -1.10 -6.24
C ASP A 57 -14.48 0.09 -5.39
N ASP A 58 -15.10 1.25 -5.64
CA ASP A 58 -14.63 2.60 -5.26
C ASP A 58 -14.44 2.82 -3.75
N ASP A 59 -15.05 1.98 -2.93
CA ASP A 59 -14.91 1.99 -1.47
C ASP A 59 -13.54 1.45 -1.01
N THR A 60 -12.79 0.78 -1.90
CA THR A 60 -11.50 0.19 -1.59
C THR A 60 -10.38 1.23 -1.71
N GLN A 61 -10.20 2.07 -0.69
CA GLN A 61 -9.10 3.05 -0.64
C GLN A 61 -7.78 2.49 -0.06
N GLY A 62 -7.78 1.22 0.37
CA GLY A 62 -6.65 0.58 1.03
C GLY A 62 -5.50 0.20 0.09
N LEU A 63 -4.27 0.45 0.53
CA LEU A 63 -3.05 -0.05 -0.12
C LEU A 63 -2.63 -1.39 0.50
N ILE A 64 -2.50 -2.43 -0.32
CA ILE A 64 -1.95 -3.72 0.11
C ILE A 64 -0.43 -3.69 -0.01
N LEU A 65 0.26 -3.71 1.13
CA LEU A 65 1.72 -3.84 1.20
C LEU A 65 2.10 -5.33 1.21
N GLY A 66 2.55 -5.81 0.04
CA GLY A 66 2.92 -7.20 -0.14
C GLY A 66 4.20 -7.60 0.61
N ARG A 67 4.49 -8.91 0.59
CA ARG A 67 5.71 -9.49 1.17
C ARG A 67 7.01 -8.81 0.70
N PRO A 68 7.20 -8.41 -0.58
CA PRO A 68 8.41 -7.73 -1.01
C PRO A 68 8.67 -6.43 -0.25
N PHE A 69 7.65 -5.58 -0.09
CA PHE A 69 7.76 -4.34 0.69
C PHE A 69 8.11 -4.63 2.15
N LEU A 70 7.42 -5.60 2.75
CA LEU A 70 7.66 -6.00 4.13
C LEU A 70 9.08 -6.55 4.34
N ALA A 71 9.61 -7.27 3.36
CA ALA A 71 10.99 -7.76 3.38
C ALA A 71 12.00 -6.62 3.28
N THR A 72 11.81 -5.67 2.35
CA THR A 72 12.66 -4.49 2.19
C THR A 72 12.74 -3.65 3.46
N THR A 73 11.64 -3.57 4.20
CA THR A 73 11.53 -2.81 5.46
C THR A 73 11.80 -3.64 6.70
N HIS A 74 12.37 -4.85 6.57
CA HIS A 74 12.62 -5.77 7.67
C HIS A 74 11.47 -5.81 8.70
N SER A 75 10.25 -5.94 8.17
CA SER A 75 9.02 -5.78 8.93
C SER A 75 8.81 -6.88 9.96
N SER A 76 8.30 -6.49 11.14
CA SER A 76 7.82 -7.41 12.17
C SER A 76 6.36 -7.10 12.49
N ILE A 77 5.49 -8.08 12.31
CA ILE A 77 4.05 -7.98 12.60
C ILE A 77 3.75 -8.81 13.84
N ASN A 78 3.43 -8.15 14.95
CA ASN A 78 2.97 -8.77 16.18
C ASN A 78 1.45 -8.65 16.27
N VAL A 79 0.74 -9.69 15.84
CA VAL A 79 -0.72 -9.70 15.79
C VAL A 79 -1.37 -9.63 17.18
N PRO A 80 -0.95 -10.40 18.20
CA PRO A 80 -1.57 -10.32 19.53
C PRO A 80 -1.48 -8.93 20.18
N LYS A 81 -0.40 -8.18 19.89
CA LYS A 81 -0.21 -6.81 20.38
C LYS A 81 -0.71 -5.74 19.40
N GLY A 82 -1.33 -6.14 18.29
CA GLY A 82 -1.78 -5.24 17.24
C GLY A 82 -0.70 -4.29 16.76
N ARG A 83 0.55 -4.75 16.58
CA ARG A 83 1.69 -3.86 16.32
C ARG A 83 2.47 -4.26 15.07
N ILE A 84 2.69 -3.31 14.18
CA ILE A 84 3.55 -3.44 13.01
C ILE A 84 4.81 -2.60 13.25
N THR A 85 5.98 -3.18 13.06
CA THR A 85 7.27 -2.47 13.14
C THR A 85 7.97 -2.57 11.80
N LEU A 86 8.33 -1.43 11.22
CA LEU A 86 9.15 -1.34 10.02
C LEU A 86 10.55 -0.89 10.43
N CYS A 87 11.59 -1.60 9.99
CA CYS A 87 12.99 -1.26 10.20
C CYS A 87 13.68 -1.00 8.85
N PHE A 88 13.96 0.26 8.55
CA PHE A 88 14.58 0.65 7.29
C PHE A 88 15.67 1.69 7.51
N LYS A 89 16.87 1.48 6.96
CA LYS A 89 18.02 2.40 7.10
C LYS A 89 18.25 2.87 8.56
N LYS A 90 18.25 1.93 9.52
CA LYS A 90 18.39 2.18 10.98
C LYS A 90 17.24 3.00 11.61
N THR A 91 16.16 3.25 10.85
CA THR A 91 14.95 3.90 11.35
C THR A 91 13.93 2.84 11.75
N PHE A 92 13.37 2.96 12.95
CA PHE A 92 12.33 2.08 13.46
C PHE A 92 11.01 2.83 13.51
N MET A 93 10.02 2.38 12.73
CA MET A 93 8.68 2.94 12.70
C MET A 93 7.71 1.93 13.31
N LYS A 94 6.87 2.39 14.24
CA LYS A 94 5.89 1.55 14.93
C LYS A 94 4.49 2.04 14.61
N PHE A 95 3.66 1.13 14.13
CA PHE A 95 2.25 1.36 13.83
C PHE A 95 1.42 0.40 14.68
N TYR A 96 0.21 0.83 15.05
CA TYR A 96 -0.72 0.03 15.84
C TYR A 96 -1.98 -0.23 15.02
N ILE A 97 -2.32 -1.51 14.88
CA ILE A 97 -3.54 -1.99 14.24
C ILE A 97 -4.72 -1.57 15.12
N GLY A 98 -5.63 -0.75 14.58
CA GLY A 98 -6.81 -0.23 15.29
C GLY A 98 -6.72 1.21 15.78
N ASN A 99 -5.54 1.83 15.83
CA ASN A 99 -5.42 3.27 16.05
C ASN A 99 -5.47 3.96 14.68
N GLN A 100 -6.64 4.44 14.27
CA GLN A 100 -6.75 5.34 13.13
C GLN A 100 -5.97 6.62 13.44
N VAL A 101 -4.76 6.73 12.90
CA VAL A 101 -4.02 7.99 12.97
C VAL A 101 -4.69 8.93 11.97
N LYS A 102 -5.41 9.92 12.47
CA LYS A 102 -5.83 11.09 11.70
C LYS A 102 -4.57 11.82 11.22
N MET A 103 -3.98 11.40 10.12
CA MET A 103 -3.02 12.23 9.40
C MET A 103 -3.73 12.82 8.18
N PRO A 104 -3.63 14.13 7.95
CA PRO A 104 -4.03 14.69 6.68
C PRO A 104 -3.18 14.04 5.59
N THR A 105 -3.84 13.46 4.60
CA THR A 105 -3.22 13.08 3.33
C THR A 105 -2.71 14.34 2.61
N MET A 106 -1.99 14.20 1.50
CA MET A 106 -1.18 15.25 0.87
C MET A 106 -1.92 16.59 0.57
N ASP A 107 -3.26 16.62 0.62
CA ASP A 107 -4.10 17.83 0.44
C ASP A 107 -4.99 18.19 1.65
N GLY A 108 -4.68 17.72 2.87
CA GLY A 108 -5.50 18.05 4.06
C GLY A 108 -6.84 17.31 4.13
N GLN A 109 -7.19 16.49 3.13
CA GLN A 109 -8.41 15.69 3.14
C GLN A 109 -8.21 14.41 3.97
N THR A 110 -9.11 14.23 4.95
CA THR A 110 -9.22 13.03 5.79
C THR A 110 -10.31 12.15 5.20
N PHE A 111 -9.98 10.96 4.75
CA PHE A 111 -10.96 9.96 4.32
C PHE A 111 -11.17 8.94 5.44
N TRP A 112 -12.43 8.59 5.66
CA TRP A 112 -12.84 7.58 6.63
C TRP A 112 -12.81 6.21 5.97
N VAL A 113 -12.33 5.21 6.72
CA VAL A 113 -12.60 3.80 6.44
C VAL A 113 -13.47 3.35 7.60
N ASP A 114 -14.72 3.00 7.29
CA ASP A 114 -15.66 2.33 8.20
C ASP A 114 -15.26 0.85 8.35
#